data_AF-A0A0R1XFD1-F1
#
_entry.id   AF-A0A0R1XFD1-F1
#
_cell.length_a   1.000
_cell.length_b   1.000
_cell.length_c   1.000
_cell.angle_alpha   90.00
_cell.angle_beta   90.00
_cell.angle_gamma   90.00
#
_symmetry.space_group_name_H-M   'P 1'
#
loop_
_entity.id
_entity.type
_entity.pdbx_description
1 polymer ?
#
loop_
_entity_poly.entity_id
_entity_poly.type
_entity_poly.pdbx_seq_one_letter_code
_entity_poly.pdbx_strand_id
1 'polypeptide(L)'
;MEIKKKWSKIVLSIYLILLFAIITVWSYKTPLMNDDLFYSHNHILKDSISDYFVLNGRIFGQMFTRFILSRGLLFSSICTGLSFVILVFLLLYITNSIKNDVIYLERILLITVTLFLFVPGFTSVFLWRAGVGNYLMVGVVELFFIFLIYKLKTDTKLISLATFFVGFIAGWGNENTSGGVLLITLLLIVKNYYEKKRFSLKSITGVIGFLLGYIILLLSPGSKKREMASDYAYLQQNFFRRVFKSLERQITFFSTDWWTIVFTAFIITIIVIACIYWRNHTLFIDGIIFIIGGVATALVMIIAPEGMDIGRPYFGSILLLLIGTMLLIPLRIDNKGIKATYISSILIFTLMCFFSVILGYQEAQNFNNQLTARYSYIEHSKNKIVSVRPIKYGKYNKYSLAPVFWEVKPDSSPTTFPNNCYYQYFGKRVKLRTK
;
A
#
# COMPACT_ATOMS: atom_id res chain seq x y z
N MET A 1 -4.97 -9.17 25.46
CA MET A 1 -4.47 -8.78 26.79
C MET A 1 -4.55 -7.27 26.90
N GLU A 2 -5.38 -6.78 27.83
CA GLU A 2 -5.55 -5.35 28.08
C GLU A 2 -4.40 -4.85 28.98
N ILE A 3 -3.69 -3.80 28.55
CA ILE A 3 -2.74 -3.11 29.43
C ILE A 3 -3.47 -1.99 30.18
N LYS A 4 -3.24 -1.88 31.50
CA LYS A 4 -3.82 -0.81 32.32
C LYS A 4 -3.42 0.58 31.78
N LYS A 5 -4.31 1.55 31.98
CA LYS A 5 -4.20 2.94 31.48
C LYS A 5 -2.83 3.61 31.73
N LYS A 6 -2.19 3.34 32.88
CA LYS A 6 -0.89 3.95 33.26
C LYS A 6 0.26 3.61 32.30
N TRP A 7 0.33 2.36 31.83
CA TRP A 7 1.46 1.88 31.01
C TRP A 7 1.16 1.88 29.51
N SER A 8 -0.12 1.96 29.14
CA SER A 8 -0.59 1.87 27.75
C SER A 8 0.12 2.86 26.82
N LYS A 9 0.28 4.13 27.24
CA LYS A 9 0.96 5.14 26.43
C LYS A 9 2.45 4.83 26.24
N ILE A 10 3.14 4.41 27.30
CA ILE A 10 4.58 4.09 27.24
C ILE A 10 4.82 2.90 26.32
N VAL A 11 4.07 1.81 26.50
CA VAL A 11 4.21 0.60 25.67
C VAL A 11 3.92 0.91 24.20
N LEU A 12 2.86 1.66 23.92
CA LEU A 12 2.52 2.08 22.57
C LEU A 12 3.64 2.92 21.95
N SER A 13 4.15 3.93 22.67
CA SER A 13 5.23 4.78 22.18
C SER A 13 6.50 3.98 21.87
N ILE A 14 6.92 3.08 22.77
CA ILE A 14 8.08 2.21 22.54
C ILE A 14 7.87 1.36 21.28
N TYR A 15 6.70 0.72 21.15
CA TYR A 15 6.38 -0.10 19.98
C TYR A 15 6.41 0.71 18.67
N LEU A 16 5.82 1.90 18.64
CA LEU A 16 5.83 2.76 17.43
C LEU A 16 7.24 3.27 17.10
N ILE A 17 8.06 3.60 18.11
CA ILE A 17 9.47 3.98 17.92
C ILE A 17 10.29 2.82 17.35
N LEU A 18 10.08 1.60 17.85
CA LEU A 18 10.75 0.41 17.32
C LEU A 18 10.34 0.13 15.88
N LEU A 19 9.05 0.20 15.55
CA LEU A 19 8.58 0.08 14.16
C LEU A 19 9.18 1.15 13.26
N PHE A 20 9.19 2.41 13.72
CA PHE A 20 9.81 3.51 13.01
C PHE A 20 11.28 3.20 12.69
N ALA A 21 12.05 2.77 13.69
CA ALA A 21 13.46 2.45 13.53
C ALA A 21 13.68 1.29 12.55
N ILE A 22 12.92 0.20 12.67
CA ILE A 22 13.02 -0.97 11.79
C ILE A 22 12.78 -0.58 10.33
N ILE A 23 11.68 0.10 10.04
CA ILE A 23 11.34 0.49 8.65
C ILE A 23 12.30 1.54 8.11
N THR A 24 12.71 2.51 8.93
CA THR A 24 13.69 3.54 8.52
C THR A 24 15.03 2.91 8.17
N VAL A 25 15.57 2.03 9.01
CA VAL A 25 16.85 1.36 8.76
C VAL A 25 16.77 0.44 7.54
N TRP A 26 15.66 -0.29 7.38
CA TRP A 26 15.47 -1.14 6.21
C TRP A 26 15.37 -0.31 4.93
N SER A 27 14.59 0.77 4.93
CA SER A 27 14.52 1.71 3.82
C SER A 27 15.92 2.26 3.51
N TYR A 28 16.67 2.72 4.51
CA TYR A 28 18.02 3.27 4.34
C TYR A 28 18.99 2.29 3.69
N LYS A 29 18.90 0.99 4.04
CA LYS A 29 19.71 -0.09 3.43
C LYS A 29 19.19 -0.55 2.06
N THR A 30 18.04 -0.06 1.62
CA THR A 30 17.49 -0.35 0.30
C THR A 30 17.99 0.74 -0.66
N PRO A 31 18.77 0.41 -1.70
CA PRO A 31 19.25 1.39 -2.67
C PRO A 31 18.10 1.98 -3.51
N LEU A 32 18.33 3.14 -4.10
CA LEU A 32 17.42 3.70 -5.11
C LEU A 32 17.35 2.77 -6.31
N MET A 33 16.19 2.68 -6.97
CA MET A 33 16.00 1.76 -8.09
C MET A 33 15.09 2.36 -9.15
N ASN A 34 15.45 2.17 -10.43
CA ASN A 34 14.66 2.54 -11.61
C ASN A 34 14.10 3.97 -11.50
N ASP A 35 12.78 4.10 -11.39
CA ASP A 35 12.01 5.32 -11.16
C ASP A 35 12.61 6.24 -10.09
N ASP A 36 13.17 5.68 -9.01
CA ASP A 36 13.76 6.48 -7.94
C ASP A 36 14.95 7.32 -8.44
N LEU A 37 15.73 6.77 -9.38
CA LEU A 37 16.87 7.46 -10.01
C LEU A 37 16.39 8.59 -10.94
N PHE A 38 15.26 8.40 -11.60
CA PHE A 38 14.66 9.40 -12.48
C PHE A 38 14.06 10.55 -11.68
N TYR A 39 13.27 10.24 -10.65
CA TYR A 39 12.53 11.24 -9.89
C TYR A 39 13.39 12.07 -8.93
N SER A 40 14.62 11.64 -8.58
CA SER A 40 15.45 12.35 -7.61
C SER A 40 15.93 13.73 -8.07
N HIS A 41 15.91 14.01 -9.37
CA HIS A 41 16.35 15.30 -9.96
C HIS A 41 15.19 16.13 -10.53
N ASN A 42 13.95 15.71 -10.28
CA ASN A 42 12.76 16.33 -10.85
C ASN A 42 12.15 17.40 -9.93
N HIS A 43 11.47 18.38 -10.52
CA HIS A 43 10.67 19.36 -9.80
C HIS A 43 9.41 18.70 -9.24
N ILE A 44 9.18 18.85 -7.93
CA ILE A 44 8.09 18.19 -7.21
C ILE A 44 6.72 18.45 -7.87
N LEU A 45 6.33 19.72 -8.04
CA LEU A 45 4.99 20.07 -8.54
C LEU A 45 4.91 20.02 -10.07
N LYS A 46 5.83 20.71 -10.75
CA LYS A 46 5.81 20.86 -12.22
C LYS A 46 5.81 19.50 -12.93
N ASP A 47 6.69 18.60 -12.53
CA ASP A 47 6.82 17.31 -13.21
C ASP A 47 5.69 16.34 -12.83
N SER A 48 5.12 16.46 -11.63
CA SER A 48 3.91 15.68 -11.26
C SER A 48 2.68 16.12 -12.06
N ILE A 49 2.55 17.42 -12.35
CA ILE A 49 1.51 17.94 -13.25
C ILE A 49 1.78 17.47 -14.69
N SER A 50 3.03 17.51 -15.15
CA SER A 50 3.39 17.00 -16.47
C SER A 50 3.03 15.52 -16.63
N ASP A 51 3.33 14.70 -15.62
CA ASP A 51 2.96 13.28 -15.60
C ASP A 51 1.46 13.09 -15.80
N TYR A 52 0.61 13.90 -15.18
CA TYR A 52 -0.85 13.82 -15.38
C TYR A 52 -1.25 13.90 -16.86
N PHE A 53 -0.58 14.76 -17.62
CA PHE A 53 -0.90 14.95 -19.04
C PHE A 53 -0.25 13.93 -19.98
N VAL A 54 0.86 13.32 -19.55
CA VAL A 54 1.74 12.56 -20.45
C VAL A 54 1.87 11.08 -20.08
N LEU A 55 1.92 10.73 -18.79
CA LEU A 55 2.36 9.40 -18.34
C LEU A 55 1.48 8.74 -17.27
N ASN A 56 0.99 9.48 -16.27
CA ASN A 56 0.34 8.92 -15.09
C ASN A 56 -0.63 9.91 -14.42
N GLY A 57 -1.88 9.50 -14.22
CA GLY A 57 -2.90 10.32 -13.55
C GLY A 57 -2.72 10.56 -12.06
N ARG A 58 -1.83 9.85 -11.36
CA ARG A 58 -1.70 9.90 -9.90
C ARG A 58 -0.82 11.06 -9.42
N ILE A 59 -1.29 12.30 -9.55
CA ILE A 59 -0.50 13.50 -9.20
C ILE A 59 0.05 13.42 -7.77
N PHE A 60 -0.79 13.14 -6.76
CA PHE A 60 -0.33 13.15 -5.37
C PHE A 60 0.67 12.04 -5.08
N GLY A 61 0.48 10.85 -5.65
CA GLY A 61 1.46 9.75 -5.56
C GLY A 61 2.82 10.16 -6.13
N GLN A 62 2.82 10.77 -7.31
CA GLN A 62 4.01 11.29 -7.97
C GLN A 62 4.69 12.44 -7.21
N MET A 63 3.89 13.31 -6.61
CA MET A 63 4.35 14.45 -5.82
C MET A 63 4.97 13.98 -4.50
N PHE A 64 4.37 12.99 -3.83
CA PHE A 64 4.94 12.35 -2.64
C PHE A 64 6.26 11.65 -2.94
N THR A 65 6.35 10.90 -4.05
CA THR A 65 7.59 10.25 -4.47
C THR A 65 8.72 11.26 -4.69
N ARG A 66 8.47 12.35 -5.42
CA ARG A 66 9.46 13.41 -5.63
C ARG A 66 9.82 14.13 -4.33
N PHE A 67 8.84 14.39 -3.47
CA PHE A 67 9.08 15.00 -2.16
C PHE A 67 10.04 14.16 -1.32
N ILE A 68 9.80 12.86 -1.16
CA ILE A 68 10.67 12.01 -0.32
C ILE A 68 12.07 11.84 -0.92
N LEU A 69 12.22 11.94 -2.24
CA LEU A 69 13.52 11.84 -2.92
C LEU A 69 14.31 13.16 -2.93
N SER A 70 13.68 14.29 -2.59
CA SER A 70 14.26 15.64 -2.77
C SER A 70 15.49 15.97 -1.92
N ARG A 71 15.77 15.22 -0.85
CA ARG A 71 16.85 15.51 0.11
C ARG A 71 17.74 14.30 0.41
N GLY A 72 17.81 13.36 -0.53
CA GLY A 72 18.69 12.19 -0.45
C GLY A 72 18.14 11.05 0.42
N LEU A 73 18.99 10.03 0.60
CA LEU A 73 18.60 8.70 1.08
C LEU A 73 18.10 8.69 2.54
N LEU A 74 18.74 9.46 3.43
CA LEU A 74 18.38 9.54 4.84
C LEU A 74 16.99 10.16 5.02
N PHE A 75 16.76 11.32 4.39
CA PHE A 75 15.46 12.01 4.44
C PHE A 75 14.34 11.12 3.90
N SER A 76 14.57 10.52 2.73
CA SER A 76 13.63 9.55 2.14
C SER A 76 13.25 8.44 3.12
N SER A 77 14.25 7.87 3.81
CA SER A 77 14.03 6.73 4.71
C SER A 77 13.30 7.12 6.00
N ILE A 78 13.55 8.32 6.52
CA ILE A 78 12.79 8.87 7.66
C ILE A 78 11.33 9.09 7.25
N CYS A 79 11.07 9.69 6.09
CA CYS A 79 9.70 9.86 5.58
C CYS A 79 8.97 8.53 5.41
N THR A 80 9.66 7.50 4.90
CA THR A 80 9.12 6.14 4.79
C THR A 80 8.73 5.57 6.15
N GLY A 81 9.63 5.62 7.14
CA GLY A 81 9.36 5.14 8.49
C GLY A 81 8.20 5.87 9.17
N LEU A 82 8.16 7.21 9.05
CA LEU A 82 7.07 8.02 9.60
C LEU A 82 5.73 7.66 8.96
N SER A 83 5.69 7.53 7.63
CA SER A 83 4.47 7.18 6.90
C SER A 83 3.94 5.81 7.30
N PHE A 84 4.83 4.83 7.48
CA PHE A 84 4.44 3.50 7.95
C PHE A 84 3.86 3.53 9.37
N VAL A 85 4.48 4.28 10.28
CA VAL A 85 3.96 4.42 11.65
C VAL A 85 2.63 5.15 11.69
N ILE A 86 2.44 6.18 10.87
CA ILE A 86 1.14 6.88 10.76
C ILE A 86 0.07 5.91 10.23
N LEU A 87 0.39 5.08 9.23
CA LEU A 87 -0.51 4.05 8.71
C LEU A 87 -0.95 3.09 9.84
N VAL A 88 0.01 2.53 10.58
CA VAL A 88 -0.27 1.62 11.70
C VAL A 88 -1.12 2.33 12.75
N PHE A 89 -0.75 3.56 13.13
CA PHE A 89 -1.50 4.36 14.10
C PHE A 89 -2.97 4.55 13.68
N LEU A 90 -3.22 4.92 12.42
CA LEU A 90 -4.59 5.06 11.89
C LEU A 90 -5.36 3.74 11.94
N LEU A 91 -4.73 2.63 11.55
CA LEU A 91 -5.33 1.29 11.66
C LEU A 91 -5.71 0.96 13.11
N LEU A 92 -4.83 1.23 14.07
CA LEU A 92 -5.09 0.97 15.49
C LEU A 92 -6.31 1.75 16.01
N TYR A 93 -6.49 3.00 15.59
CA TYR A 93 -7.66 3.81 15.96
C TYR A 93 -8.94 3.37 15.24
N ILE A 94 -8.88 3.17 13.92
CA ILE A 94 -10.03 2.75 13.10
C ILE A 94 -10.59 1.41 13.59
N THR A 95 -9.71 0.48 13.97
CA THR A 95 -10.10 -0.84 14.46
C THR A 95 -10.46 -0.86 15.94
N ASN A 96 -10.32 0.23 16.70
CA ASN A 96 -10.45 0.29 18.16
C ASN A 96 -9.40 -0.53 18.94
N SER A 97 -8.24 -0.80 18.36
CA SER A 97 -7.12 -1.46 19.06
C SER A 97 -6.51 -0.56 20.15
N ILE A 98 -6.79 0.74 20.06
CA ILE A 98 -6.65 1.73 21.11
C ILE A 98 -8.04 2.30 21.38
N LYS A 99 -8.57 2.16 22.60
CA LYS A 99 -9.88 2.69 22.99
C LYS A 99 -9.88 3.11 24.46
N ASN A 100 -10.34 4.33 24.75
CA ASN A 100 -10.43 4.87 26.11
C ASN A 100 -9.12 4.73 26.93
N ASP A 101 -7.98 5.04 26.29
CA ASP A 101 -6.62 4.88 26.84
C ASP A 101 -6.21 3.42 27.18
N VAL A 102 -6.96 2.42 26.71
CA VAL A 102 -6.61 1.00 26.79
C VAL A 102 -6.06 0.53 25.45
N ILE A 103 -4.98 -0.26 25.48
CA ILE A 103 -4.42 -0.93 24.30
C ILE A 103 -4.65 -2.43 24.34
N TYR A 104 -4.95 -3.00 23.18
CA TYR A 104 -5.15 -4.44 22.96
C TYR A 104 -3.95 -5.02 22.20
N LEU A 105 -2.97 -5.57 22.93
CA LEU A 105 -1.69 -6.04 22.37
C LEU A 105 -1.84 -7.06 21.25
N GLU A 106 -2.73 -8.03 21.43
CA GLU A 106 -3.04 -9.08 20.46
C GLU A 106 -3.52 -8.48 19.14
N ARG A 107 -4.25 -7.38 19.19
CA ARG A 107 -4.76 -6.67 18.00
C ARG A 107 -3.67 -5.85 17.33
N ILE A 108 -2.79 -5.23 18.12
CA ILE A 108 -1.59 -4.55 17.62
C ILE A 108 -0.67 -5.54 16.88
N LEU A 109 -0.41 -6.70 17.49
CA LEU A 109 0.39 -7.76 16.89
C LEU A 109 -0.25 -8.28 15.61
N LEU A 110 -1.54 -8.60 15.63
CA LEU A 110 -2.26 -9.10 14.45
C LEU A 110 -2.25 -8.10 13.28
N ILE A 111 -2.43 -6.81 13.55
CA ILE A 111 -2.33 -5.75 12.53
C ILE A 111 -0.92 -5.70 11.94
N THR A 112 0.11 -5.71 12.80
CA THR A 112 1.52 -5.69 12.34
C THR A 112 1.83 -6.90 11.48
N VAL A 113 1.51 -8.09 12.00
CA VAL A 113 1.77 -9.36 11.33
C VAL A 113 1.03 -9.41 10.01
N THR A 114 -0.21 -8.91 9.94
CA THR A 114 -0.95 -8.83 8.68
C THR A 114 -0.26 -7.94 7.65
N LEU A 115 0.26 -6.78 8.07
CA LEU A 115 0.97 -5.89 7.15
C LEU A 115 2.26 -6.54 6.60
N PHE A 116 3.01 -7.26 7.44
CA PHE A 116 4.25 -7.91 7.02
C PHE A 116 4.01 -9.20 6.22
N LEU A 117 3.06 -10.05 6.64
CA LEU A 117 2.81 -11.35 6.03
C LEU A 117 1.84 -11.31 4.87
N PHE A 118 0.84 -10.43 4.84
CA PHE A 118 -0.27 -10.54 3.89
C PHE A 118 -0.31 -9.43 2.85
N VAL A 119 0.50 -8.37 2.97
CA VAL A 119 0.64 -7.36 1.89
C VAL A 119 1.49 -7.95 0.76
N PRO A 120 0.92 -8.14 -0.45
CA PRO A 120 1.69 -8.59 -1.59
C PRO A 120 2.68 -7.50 -2.02
N GLY A 121 3.91 -7.88 -2.32
CA GLY A 121 4.95 -6.92 -2.70
C GLY A 121 5.34 -5.94 -1.58
N PHE A 122 5.41 -6.40 -0.33
CA PHE A 122 5.81 -5.64 0.86
C PHE A 122 6.87 -4.55 0.58
N THR A 123 8.02 -4.93 0.02
CA THR A 123 9.13 -3.98 -0.22
C THR A 123 8.79 -2.97 -1.32
N SER A 124 8.02 -3.38 -2.33
CA SER A 124 7.55 -2.48 -3.40
C SER A 124 6.50 -1.47 -2.94
N VAL A 125 5.88 -1.67 -1.77
CA VAL A 125 4.91 -0.73 -1.17
C VAL A 125 5.58 0.11 -0.08
N PHE A 126 6.33 -0.54 0.81
CA PHE A 126 6.82 0.09 2.04
C PHE A 126 8.27 0.55 2.00
N LEU A 127 9.07 0.19 0.98
CA LEU A 127 10.53 0.47 0.97
C LEU A 127 11.04 1.08 -0.33
N TRP A 128 10.47 0.70 -1.49
CA TRP A 128 10.74 1.36 -2.77
C TRP A 128 10.14 2.77 -2.78
N ARG A 129 10.89 3.82 -3.16
CA ARG A 129 10.45 5.21 -2.92
C ARG A 129 9.30 5.60 -3.83
N ALA A 130 9.33 5.18 -5.09
CA ALA A 130 8.16 5.32 -5.96
C ALA A 130 6.93 4.60 -5.38
N GLY A 131 7.14 3.41 -4.79
CA GLY A 131 6.12 2.66 -4.06
C GLY A 131 5.57 3.37 -2.83
N VAL A 132 6.45 3.91 -1.99
CA VAL A 132 6.09 4.64 -0.77
C VAL A 132 5.24 5.85 -1.10
N GLY A 133 5.64 6.66 -2.08
CA GLY A 133 4.86 7.82 -2.49
C GLY A 133 3.51 7.43 -3.10
N ASN A 134 3.48 6.48 -4.02
CA ASN A 134 2.25 6.12 -4.76
C ASN A 134 1.28 5.22 -3.98
N TYR A 135 1.75 4.44 -3.00
CA TYR A 135 0.91 3.49 -2.26
C TYR A 135 0.88 3.79 -0.76
N LEU A 136 2.02 3.82 -0.06
CA LEU A 136 2.02 3.99 1.40
C LEU A 136 1.46 5.37 1.81
N MET A 137 2.02 6.46 1.29
CA MET A 137 1.58 7.82 1.65
C MET A 137 0.17 8.13 1.17
N VAL A 138 -0.19 7.69 -0.04
CA VAL A 138 -1.57 7.79 -0.54
C VAL A 138 -2.53 7.00 0.35
N GLY A 139 -2.18 5.76 0.72
CA GLY A 139 -2.98 4.92 1.62
C GLY A 139 -3.13 5.52 3.02
N VAL A 140 -2.12 6.24 3.52
CA VAL A 140 -2.22 7.03 4.76
C VAL A 140 -3.28 8.12 4.62
N VAL A 141 -3.32 8.85 3.50
CA VAL A 141 -4.34 9.88 3.25
C VAL A 141 -5.73 9.26 3.13
N GLU A 142 -5.86 8.15 2.42
CA GLU A 142 -7.13 7.41 2.28
C GLU A 142 -7.65 6.87 3.63
N LEU A 143 -6.78 6.31 4.47
CA LEU A 143 -7.16 5.90 5.83
C LEU A 143 -7.46 7.09 6.73
N PHE A 144 -6.76 8.22 6.56
CA PHE A 144 -7.05 9.43 7.32
C PHE A 144 -8.43 10.00 6.94
N PHE A 145 -8.79 9.98 5.66
CA PHE A 145 -10.15 10.28 5.21
C PHE A 145 -11.19 9.37 5.87
N ILE A 146 -10.98 8.05 5.85
CA ILE A 146 -11.84 7.10 6.55
C ILE A 146 -11.94 7.44 8.04
N PHE A 147 -10.83 7.76 8.70
CA PHE A 147 -10.83 8.15 10.11
C PHE A 147 -11.71 9.38 10.38
N LEU A 148 -11.63 10.42 9.55
CA LEU A 148 -12.45 11.64 9.67
C LEU A 148 -13.96 11.33 9.54
N ILE A 149 -14.33 10.44 8.62
CA ILE A 149 -15.72 10.05 8.38
C ILE A 149 -16.25 9.10 9.45
N TYR A 150 -15.46 8.07 9.78
CA TYR A 150 -15.91 6.92 10.56
C TYR A 150 -15.67 7.06 12.07
N LYS A 151 -14.56 7.69 12.49
CA LYS A 151 -14.16 7.75 13.92
C LYS A 151 -14.30 9.12 14.55
N LEU A 152 -13.92 10.17 13.84
CA LEU A 152 -14.02 11.52 14.39
C LEU A 152 -15.50 11.85 14.60
N LYS A 153 -15.91 12.17 15.83
CA LYS A 153 -17.33 12.49 16.14
C LYS A 153 -17.68 13.94 15.83
N THR A 154 -16.73 14.86 16.00
CA THR A 154 -16.90 16.29 15.79
C THR A 154 -17.30 16.60 14.35
N ASP A 155 -18.23 17.55 14.17
CA ASP A 155 -18.76 17.94 12.87
C ASP A 155 -18.94 19.47 12.82
N THR A 156 -17.81 20.19 12.75
CA THR A 156 -17.79 21.65 12.59
C THR A 156 -17.57 22.02 11.13
N LYS A 157 -17.86 23.27 10.75
CA LYS A 157 -17.56 23.80 9.40
C LYS A 157 -16.09 23.66 9.03
N LEU A 158 -15.17 23.92 9.97
CA LEU A 158 -13.73 23.76 9.74
C LEU A 158 -13.36 22.29 9.48
N ILE A 159 -13.91 21.35 10.26
CA ILE A 159 -13.67 19.92 10.04
C ILE A 159 -14.28 19.47 8.71
N SER A 160 -15.44 19.98 8.35
CA SER A 160 -16.08 19.69 7.05
C SER A 160 -15.20 20.17 5.89
N LEU A 161 -14.68 21.39 5.98
CA LEU A 161 -13.75 21.93 4.98
C LEU A 161 -12.44 21.11 4.90
N ALA A 162 -11.87 20.74 6.05
CA ALA A 162 -10.70 19.87 6.08
C ALA A 162 -10.99 18.50 5.47
N THR A 163 -12.15 17.93 5.76
CA THR A 163 -12.60 16.63 5.22
C THR A 163 -12.82 16.71 3.71
N PHE A 164 -13.28 17.84 3.17
CA PHE A 164 -13.35 18.08 1.72
C PHE A 164 -11.97 17.98 1.07
N PHE A 165 -10.96 18.70 1.58
CA PHE A 165 -9.61 18.68 0.98
C PHE A 165 -8.92 17.33 1.14
N VAL A 166 -9.06 16.69 2.30
CA VAL A 166 -8.54 15.34 2.53
C VAL A 166 -9.25 14.35 1.60
N GLY A 167 -10.57 14.48 1.43
CA GLY A 167 -11.35 13.70 0.47
C GLY A 167 -10.85 13.89 -0.95
N PHE A 168 -10.62 15.12 -1.38
CA PHE A 168 -10.09 15.44 -2.71
C PHE A 168 -8.75 14.75 -2.99
N ILE A 169 -7.81 14.79 -2.05
CA ILE A 169 -6.51 14.12 -2.20
C ILE A 169 -6.70 12.59 -2.18
N ALA A 170 -7.53 12.06 -1.28
CA ALA A 170 -7.81 10.62 -1.18
C ALA A 170 -8.49 10.07 -2.43
N GLY A 171 -9.43 10.82 -3.02
CA GLY A 171 -10.08 10.46 -4.28
C GLY A 171 -9.12 10.50 -5.46
N TRP A 172 -8.16 11.42 -5.46
CA TRP A 172 -7.09 11.48 -6.46
C TRP A 172 -5.86 10.62 -6.09
N GLY A 173 -6.12 9.49 -5.42
CA GLY A 173 -5.12 8.52 -4.97
C GLY A 173 -4.83 7.43 -6.01
N ASN A 174 -5.32 6.22 -5.74
CA ASN A 174 -5.19 5.05 -6.61
C ASN A 174 -6.56 4.60 -7.13
N GLU A 175 -6.67 4.31 -8.42
CA GLU A 175 -7.96 4.09 -9.10
C GLU A 175 -8.81 3.00 -8.42
N ASN A 176 -8.17 1.90 -7.99
CA ASN A 176 -8.82 0.79 -7.32
C ASN A 176 -9.11 1.07 -5.84
N THR A 177 -8.10 1.49 -5.06
CA THR A 177 -8.27 1.74 -3.62
C THR A 177 -9.24 2.88 -3.36
N SER A 178 -9.12 3.99 -4.09
CA SER A 178 -10.01 5.14 -3.95
C SER A 178 -11.45 4.75 -4.29
N GLY A 179 -11.66 3.87 -5.29
CA GLY A 179 -12.99 3.31 -5.57
C GLY A 179 -13.57 2.51 -4.39
N GLY A 180 -12.78 1.66 -3.76
CA GLY A 180 -13.19 0.91 -2.56
C GLY A 180 -13.49 1.79 -1.35
N VAL A 181 -12.66 2.82 -1.13
CA VAL A 181 -12.85 3.81 -0.06
C VAL A 181 -14.14 4.62 -0.28
N LEU A 182 -14.44 5.00 -1.52
CA LEU A 182 -15.70 5.65 -1.87
C LEU A 182 -16.90 4.77 -1.57
N LEU A 183 -16.86 3.50 -1.99
CA LEU A 183 -17.93 2.52 -1.71
C LEU A 183 -18.17 2.38 -0.20
N ILE A 184 -17.12 2.18 0.59
CA ILE A 184 -17.21 2.09 2.06
C ILE A 184 -17.83 3.35 2.64
N THR A 185 -17.37 4.52 2.19
CA THR A 185 -17.85 5.81 2.67
C THR A 185 -19.35 5.98 2.41
N LEU A 186 -19.81 5.66 1.21
CA LEU A 186 -21.23 5.70 0.86
C LEU A 186 -22.06 4.73 1.71
N LEU A 187 -21.61 3.49 1.87
CA LEU A 187 -22.29 2.49 2.70
C LEU A 187 -22.37 2.91 4.18
N LEU A 188 -21.29 3.47 4.74
CA LEU A 188 -21.28 4.01 6.10
C LEU A 188 -22.23 5.20 6.26
N ILE A 189 -22.32 6.07 5.24
CA ILE A 189 -23.26 7.20 5.25
C ILE A 189 -24.70 6.70 5.22
N VAL A 190 -25.01 5.75 4.34
CA VAL A 190 -26.33 5.11 4.25
C VAL A 190 -26.72 4.47 5.58
N LYS A 191 -25.82 3.66 6.17
CA LYS A 191 -26.02 3.07 7.50
C LYS A 191 -26.31 4.14 8.56
N ASN A 192 -25.44 5.15 8.67
CA ASN A 192 -25.59 6.22 9.67
C ASN A 192 -26.90 7.00 9.49
N TYR A 193 -27.33 7.22 8.25
CA TYR A 193 -28.60 7.87 7.96
C TYR A 193 -29.78 7.02 8.44
N TYR A 194 -29.77 5.71 8.21
CA TYR A 194 -30.81 4.82 8.73
C TYR A 194 -30.89 4.84 10.26
N GLU A 195 -29.75 4.90 10.95
CA GLU A 195 -29.67 4.91 12.42
C GLU A 195 -30.04 6.28 13.03
N LYS A 196 -29.59 7.39 12.43
CA LYS A 196 -29.65 8.73 13.05
C LYS A 196 -30.59 9.69 12.35
N LYS A 197 -31.14 9.30 11.19
CA LYS A 197 -32.03 10.11 10.33
C LYS A 197 -31.46 11.48 9.94
N ARG A 198 -30.12 11.62 9.92
CA ARG A 198 -29.42 12.86 9.57
C ARG A 198 -28.11 12.58 8.86
N PHE A 199 -27.75 13.44 7.91
CA PHE A 199 -26.43 13.46 7.30
C PHE A 199 -25.50 14.40 8.07
N SER A 200 -24.24 14.02 8.21
CA SER A 200 -23.21 14.89 8.79
C SER A 200 -22.62 15.79 7.70
N LEU A 201 -22.33 17.06 8.04
CA LEU A 201 -21.85 18.03 7.04
C LEU A 201 -20.47 17.61 6.50
N LYS A 202 -19.58 17.12 7.37
CA LYS A 202 -18.30 16.54 6.97
C LYS A 202 -18.42 15.35 6.04
N SER A 203 -19.47 14.53 6.19
CA SER A 203 -19.67 13.38 5.31
C SER A 203 -20.04 13.82 3.89
N ILE A 204 -20.96 14.78 3.78
CA ILE A 204 -21.37 15.31 2.47
C ILE A 204 -20.20 16.01 1.79
N THR A 205 -19.59 16.98 2.47
CA THR A 205 -18.46 17.75 1.92
C THR A 205 -17.26 16.87 1.60
N GLY A 206 -16.96 15.89 2.47
CA GLY A 206 -15.93 14.88 2.22
C GLY A 206 -16.17 14.07 0.96
N VAL A 207 -17.39 13.55 0.76
CA VAL A 207 -17.75 12.81 -0.46
C VAL A 207 -17.68 13.69 -1.71
N ILE A 208 -18.11 14.96 -1.64
CA ILE A 208 -18.00 15.88 -2.77
C ILE A 208 -16.53 16.08 -3.15
N GLY A 209 -15.66 16.39 -2.18
CA GLY A 209 -14.23 16.53 -2.42
C GLY A 209 -13.65 15.26 -3.03
N PHE A 210 -14.00 14.10 -2.46
CA PHE A 210 -13.57 12.79 -2.94
C PHE A 210 -13.97 12.52 -4.39
N LEU A 211 -15.24 12.75 -4.73
CA LEU A 211 -15.74 12.56 -6.10
C LEU A 211 -15.02 13.46 -7.10
N LEU A 212 -14.78 14.72 -6.74
CA LEU A 212 -14.02 15.64 -7.60
C LEU A 212 -12.60 15.12 -7.86
N GLY A 213 -11.87 14.72 -6.81
CA GLY A 213 -10.54 14.15 -6.96
C GLY A 213 -10.53 12.86 -7.78
N TYR A 214 -11.51 11.97 -7.53
CA TYR A 214 -11.62 10.70 -8.24
C TYR A 214 -11.97 10.86 -9.72
N ILE A 215 -12.87 11.78 -10.05
CA ILE A 215 -13.19 12.12 -11.44
C ILE A 215 -11.94 12.64 -12.17
N ILE A 216 -11.18 13.54 -11.55
CA ILE A 216 -9.96 14.07 -12.15
C ILE A 216 -8.93 12.95 -12.37
N LEU A 217 -8.77 12.02 -11.43
CA LEU A 217 -7.91 10.85 -11.60
C LEU A 217 -8.32 10.02 -12.83
N LEU A 218 -9.59 9.66 -12.93
CA LEU A 218 -10.13 8.82 -14.02
C LEU A 218 -10.07 9.51 -15.39
N LEU A 219 -10.14 10.84 -15.43
CA LEU A 219 -10.06 11.62 -16.66
C LEU A 219 -8.61 11.86 -17.13
N SER A 220 -7.60 11.37 -16.41
CA SER A 220 -6.19 11.57 -16.76
C SER A 220 -5.87 11.14 -18.19
N PRO A 221 -5.41 12.06 -19.06
CA PRO A 221 -4.98 11.70 -20.40
C PRO A 221 -3.64 10.95 -20.39
N GLY A 222 -2.76 11.21 -19.40
CA GLY A 222 -1.50 10.48 -19.25
C GLY A 222 -1.71 9.00 -18.96
N SER A 223 -2.66 8.67 -18.08
CA SER A 223 -3.03 7.26 -17.81
C SER A 223 -3.52 6.55 -19.07
N LYS A 224 -4.37 7.21 -19.88
CA LYS A 224 -4.86 6.66 -21.16
C LYS A 224 -3.75 6.45 -22.18
N LYS A 225 -2.82 7.40 -22.31
CA LYS A 225 -1.65 7.26 -23.20
C LYS A 225 -0.76 6.09 -22.79
N ARG A 226 -0.49 5.95 -21.50
CA ARG A 226 0.30 4.84 -20.97
C ARG A 226 -0.40 3.50 -21.25
N GLU A 227 -1.68 3.41 -20.94
CA GLU A 227 -2.49 2.21 -21.23
C GLU A 227 -2.41 1.79 -22.71
N MET A 228 -2.54 2.74 -23.65
CA MET A 228 -2.40 2.47 -25.09
C MET A 228 -1.01 2.00 -25.50
N ALA A 229 0.05 2.50 -24.85
CA ALA A 229 1.42 2.11 -25.14
C ALA A 229 1.81 0.75 -24.54
N SER A 230 1.21 0.40 -23.40
CA SER A 230 1.53 -0.79 -22.62
C SER A 230 1.02 -2.09 -23.22
N ASP A 231 -0.26 -2.13 -23.61
CA ASP A 231 -0.90 -3.36 -24.09
C ASP A 231 -1.96 -3.06 -25.15
N TYR A 232 -1.50 -2.46 -26.25
CA TYR A 232 -2.35 -2.15 -27.41
C TYR A 232 -3.13 -3.37 -27.91
N ALA A 233 -2.50 -4.55 -27.91
CA ALA A 233 -3.13 -5.80 -28.34
C ALA A 233 -4.25 -6.27 -27.39
N TYR A 234 -4.12 -6.06 -26.07
CA TYR A 234 -5.20 -6.31 -25.11
C TYR A 234 -6.39 -5.35 -25.30
N LEU A 235 -6.14 -4.07 -25.60
CA LEU A 235 -7.20 -3.09 -25.80
C LEU A 235 -8.05 -3.35 -27.05
N GLN A 236 -7.47 -3.98 -28.08
CA GLN A 236 -8.17 -4.39 -29.31
C GLN A 236 -9.04 -5.64 -29.12
N GLN A 237 -8.99 -6.31 -27.97
CA GLN A 237 -9.84 -7.47 -27.70
C GLN A 237 -11.23 -7.04 -27.21
N ASN A 238 -12.25 -7.83 -27.57
CA ASN A 238 -13.60 -7.66 -27.04
C ASN A 238 -13.61 -7.71 -25.50
N PHE A 239 -14.46 -6.89 -24.89
CA PHE A 239 -14.54 -6.70 -23.43
C PHE A 239 -14.59 -8.02 -22.64
N PHE A 240 -15.41 -8.98 -23.04
CA PHE A 240 -15.53 -10.27 -22.34
C PHE A 240 -14.23 -11.08 -22.35
N ARG A 241 -13.49 -11.06 -23.46
CA ARG A 241 -12.20 -11.77 -23.56
C ARG A 241 -11.15 -11.12 -22.66
N ARG A 242 -11.13 -9.79 -22.59
CA ARG A 242 -10.28 -9.04 -21.67
C ARG A 242 -10.57 -9.42 -20.22
N VAL A 243 -11.83 -9.38 -19.81
CA VAL A 243 -12.26 -9.74 -18.45
C VAL A 243 -11.87 -11.17 -18.11
N PHE A 244 -12.11 -12.14 -19.01
CA PHE A 244 -11.75 -13.53 -18.77
C PHE A 244 -10.23 -13.73 -18.63
N LYS A 245 -9.43 -13.18 -19.55
CA LYS A 245 -7.97 -13.27 -19.49
C LYS A 245 -7.40 -12.61 -18.23
N SER A 246 -7.97 -11.48 -17.82
CA SER A 246 -7.56 -10.77 -16.61
C SER A 246 -7.94 -11.51 -15.34
N LEU A 247 -9.12 -12.14 -15.32
CA LEU A 247 -9.55 -13.03 -14.25
C LEU A 247 -8.58 -14.22 -14.13
N GLU A 248 -8.24 -14.86 -15.25
CA GLU A 248 -7.26 -15.96 -15.28
C GLU A 248 -5.92 -15.53 -14.69
N ARG A 249 -5.35 -14.41 -15.15
CA ARG A 249 -4.09 -13.86 -14.62
C ARG A 249 -4.17 -13.57 -13.12
N GLN A 250 -5.26 -12.99 -12.65
CA GLN A 250 -5.47 -12.71 -11.23
C GLN A 250 -5.59 -13.99 -10.40
N ILE A 251 -6.33 -15.00 -10.88
CA ILE A 251 -6.43 -16.31 -10.23
C ILE A 251 -5.07 -16.98 -10.18
N THR A 252 -4.31 -16.98 -11.28
CA THR A 252 -2.95 -17.52 -11.31
C THR A 252 -2.06 -16.81 -10.30
N PHE A 253 -2.09 -15.47 -10.24
CA PHE A 253 -1.34 -14.69 -9.26
C PHE A 253 -1.71 -15.07 -7.80
N PHE A 254 -3.00 -15.13 -7.47
CA PHE A 254 -3.43 -15.51 -6.12
C PHE A 254 -3.17 -16.98 -5.77
N SER A 255 -3.20 -17.88 -6.76
CA SER A 255 -2.90 -19.30 -6.56
C SER A 255 -1.41 -19.58 -6.35
N THR A 256 -0.54 -18.70 -6.87
CA THR A 256 0.92 -18.84 -6.75
C THR A 256 1.48 -18.18 -5.49
N ASP A 257 0.79 -17.18 -4.93
CA ASP A 257 1.15 -16.58 -3.64
C ASP A 257 0.42 -17.25 -2.47
N TRP A 258 1.08 -18.22 -1.84
CA TRP A 258 0.55 -18.95 -0.68
C TRP A 258 0.03 -18.03 0.44
N TRP A 259 0.66 -16.87 0.66
CA TRP A 259 0.21 -15.93 1.69
C TRP A 259 -1.16 -15.34 1.40
N THR A 260 -1.50 -15.12 0.13
CA THR A 260 -2.82 -14.64 -0.28
C THR A 260 -3.90 -15.69 0.00
N ILE A 261 -3.61 -16.97 -0.23
CA ILE A 261 -4.51 -18.09 0.10
C ILE A 261 -4.74 -18.15 1.61
N VAL A 262 -3.66 -18.13 2.40
CA VAL A 262 -3.74 -18.15 3.88
C VAL A 262 -4.54 -16.96 4.40
N PHE A 263 -4.32 -15.76 3.86
CA PHE A 263 -5.07 -14.57 4.27
C PHE A 263 -6.56 -14.70 3.95
N THR A 264 -6.90 -15.19 2.75
CA THR A 264 -8.29 -15.42 2.34
C THR A 264 -8.98 -16.44 3.25
N ALA A 265 -8.32 -17.56 3.55
CA ALA A 265 -8.83 -18.56 4.49
C ALA A 265 -9.02 -17.99 5.91
N PHE A 266 -8.08 -17.17 6.37
CA PHE A 266 -8.20 -16.46 7.65
C PHE A 266 -9.43 -15.54 7.67
N ILE A 267 -9.64 -14.73 6.63
CA ILE A 267 -10.80 -13.84 6.52
C ILE A 267 -12.11 -14.64 6.56
N ILE A 268 -12.22 -15.69 5.75
CA ILE A 268 -13.42 -16.55 5.70
C ILE A 268 -13.70 -17.16 7.08
N THR A 269 -12.66 -17.65 7.74
CA THR A 269 -12.78 -18.23 9.09
C THR A 269 -13.32 -17.20 10.09
N ILE A 270 -12.81 -15.97 10.09
CA ILE A 270 -13.31 -14.89 10.95
C ILE A 270 -14.75 -14.51 10.62
N ILE A 271 -15.12 -14.44 9.33
CA ILE A 271 -16.51 -14.18 8.92
C ILE A 271 -17.44 -15.26 9.46
N VAL A 272 -17.10 -16.54 9.28
CA VAL A 272 -17.92 -17.67 9.75
C VAL A 272 -18.08 -17.62 11.27
N ILE A 273 -16.99 -17.44 12.02
CA ILE A 273 -17.04 -17.30 13.49
C ILE A 273 -17.90 -16.10 13.90
N ALA A 274 -17.74 -14.95 13.24
CA ALA A 274 -18.50 -13.75 13.55
C ALA A 274 -20.00 -13.94 13.27
N CYS A 275 -20.36 -14.62 12.18
CA CYS A 275 -21.77 -14.93 11.88
C CYS A 275 -22.40 -15.86 12.91
N ILE A 276 -21.66 -16.85 13.42
CA ILE A 276 -22.18 -17.82 14.40
C ILE A 276 -22.26 -17.21 15.80
N TYR A 277 -21.20 -16.54 16.25
CA TYR A 277 -21.06 -16.13 17.65
C TYR A 277 -21.26 -14.64 17.90
N TRP A 278 -21.03 -13.77 16.91
CA TRP A 278 -20.92 -12.31 17.11
C TRP A 278 -21.81 -11.48 16.17
N ARG A 279 -22.84 -12.07 15.58
CA ARG A 279 -23.74 -11.39 14.63
C ARG A 279 -24.40 -10.14 15.22
N ASN A 280 -24.70 -10.18 16.52
CA ASN A 280 -25.35 -9.08 17.24
C ASN A 280 -24.34 -8.02 17.77
N HIS A 281 -23.04 -8.18 17.50
CA HIS A 281 -22.04 -7.20 17.89
C HIS A 281 -22.23 -5.88 17.12
N THR A 282 -22.10 -4.75 17.81
CA THR A 282 -22.42 -3.42 17.26
C THR A 282 -21.57 -3.03 16.04
N LEU A 283 -20.36 -3.57 15.93
CA LEU A 283 -19.44 -3.32 14.82
C LEU A 283 -19.54 -4.37 13.69
N PHE A 284 -20.41 -5.37 13.82
CA PHE A 284 -20.53 -6.46 12.85
C PHE A 284 -20.80 -5.92 11.44
N ILE A 285 -21.82 -5.06 11.30
CA ILE A 285 -22.17 -4.43 10.01
C ILE A 285 -21.04 -3.56 9.48
N ASP A 286 -20.33 -2.82 10.34
CA ASP A 286 -19.18 -2.03 9.89
C ASP A 286 -18.09 -2.95 9.32
N GLY A 287 -17.79 -4.05 10.00
CA GLY A 287 -16.83 -5.05 9.54
C GLY A 287 -17.19 -5.60 8.16
N ILE A 288 -18.46 -5.94 7.93
CA ILE A 288 -18.96 -6.40 6.63
C ILE A 288 -18.82 -5.32 5.55
N ILE A 289 -19.15 -4.06 5.84
CA ILE A 289 -18.98 -2.95 4.89
C ILE A 289 -17.53 -2.83 4.44
N PHE A 290 -16.58 -2.88 5.37
CA PHE A 290 -15.15 -2.81 5.05
C PHE A 290 -14.67 -4.04 4.25
N ILE A 291 -15.17 -5.24 4.57
CA ILE A 291 -14.86 -6.46 3.78
C ILE A 291 -15.37 -6.32 2.35
N ILE A 292 -16.61 -5.86 2.16
CA ILE A 292 -17.18 -5.62 0.83
C ILE A 292 -16.32 -4.64 0.04
N GLY A 293 -15.91 -3.51 0.65
CA GLY A 293 -15.03 -2.55 -0.01
C GLY A 293 -13.64 -3.10 -0.33
N GLY A 294 -13.06 -3.91 0.57
CA GLY A 294 -11.79 -4.58 0.34
C GLY A 294 -11.84 -5.59 -0.81
N VAL A 295 -12.89 -6.43 -0.87
CA VAL A 295 -13.12 -7.35 -1.98
C VAL A 295 -13.36 -6.58 -3.29
N ALA A 296 -14.20 -5.55 -3.28
CA ALA A 296 -14.45 -4.72 -4.46
C ALA A 296 -13.15 -4.07 -4.99
N THR A 297 -12.29 -3.60 -4.09
CA THR A 297 -10.97 -3.04 -4.45
C THR A 297 -10.08 -4.05 -5.18
N ALA A 298 -10.12 -5.34 -4.80
CA ALA A 298 -9.37 -6.40 -5.48
C ALA A 298 -10.03 -6.79 -6.82
N LEU A 299 -11.36 -6.89 -6.87
CA LEU A 299 -12.09 -7.30 -8.07
C LEU A 299 -12.01 -6.26 -9.20
N VAL A 300 -11.97 -4.96 -8.88
CA VAL A 300 -11.82 -3.90 -9.89
C VAL A 300 -10.53 -4.07 -10.72
N MET A 301 -9.49 -4.72 -10.16
CA MET A 301 -8.26 -5.02 -10.90
C MET A 301 -8.47 -5.98 -12.09
N ILE A 302 -9.57 -6.74 -12.14
CA ILE A 302 -9.91 -7.58 -13.30
C ILE A 302 -10.15 -6.72 -14.55
N ILE A 303 -10.67 -5.51 -14.36
CA ILE A 303 -10.97 -4.58 -15.46
C ILE A 303 -9.74 -3.72 -15.78
N ALA A 304 -8.77 -3.64 -14.88
CA ALA A 304 -7.54 -2.87 -15.08
C ALA A 304 -6.73 -3.45 -16.26
N PRO A 305 -6.10 -2.61 -17.09
CA PRO A 305 -5.23 -3.05 -18.17
C PRO A 305 -3.90 -3.63 -17.66
N GLU A 306 -3.43 -3.16 -16.50
CA GLU A 306 -2.12 -3.50 -15.96
C GLU A 306 -2.16 -3.71 -14.44
N GLY A 307 -1.20 -4.48 -13.92
CA GLY A 307 -0.93 -4.60 -12.49
C GLY A 307 -1.75 -5.67 -11.76
N MET A 308 -2.62 -6.41 -12.45
CA MET A 308 -3.38 -7.53 -11.88
C MET A 308 -2.49 -8.70 -11.41
N ASP A 309 -1.30 -8.81 -11.98
CA ASP A 309 -0.29 -9.86 -11.77
C ASP A 309 0.92 -9.38 -10.95
N ILE A 310 0.80 -8.22 -10.30
CA ILE A 310 1.84 -7.63 -9.45
C ILE A 310 1.24 -7.36 -8.08
N GLY A 311 2.03 -7.50 -7.01
CA GLY A 311 1.49 -7.42 -5.65
C GLY A 311 1.01 -6.04 -5.19
N ARG A 312 1.75 -4.96 -5.51
CA ARG A 312 1.52 -3.62 -4.94
C ARG A 312 0.10 -3.04 -5.10
N PRO A 313 -0.64 -3.25 -6.22
CA PRO A 313 -1.99 -2.68 -6.36
C PRO A 313 -3.00 -3.26 -5.36
N TYR A 314 -2.76 -4.46 -4.82
CA TYR A 314 -3.63 -5.09 -3.83
C TYR A 314 -3.47 -4.53 -2.41
N PHE A 315 -2.49 -3.66 -2.16
CA PHE A 315 -2.25 -3.06 -0.83
C PHE A 315 -3.52 -2.45 -0.22
N GLY A 316 -4.25 -1.63 -0.99
CA GLY A 316 -5.50 -1.02 -0.52
C GLY A 316 -6.57 -2.04 -0.15
N SER A 317 -6.72 -3.10 -0.93
CA SER A 317 -7.63 -4.21 -0.62
C SER A 317 -7.27 -4.86 0.72
N ILE A 318 -5.99 -5.18 0.94
CA ILE A 318 -5.52 -5.78 2.20
C ILE A 318 -5.79 -4.88 3.39
N LEU A 319 -5.58 -3.57 3.28
CA LEU A 319 -5.89 -2.62 4.36
C LEU A 319 -7.37 -2.65 4.74
N LEU A 320 -8.26 -2.59 3.75
CA LEU A 320 -9.71 -2.55 3.99
C LEU A 320 -10.22 -3.89 4.54
N LEU A 321 -9.73 -5.02 4.01
CA LEU A 321 -10.00 -6.36 4.54
C LEU A 321 -9.50 -6.53 5.98
N LEU A 322 -8.30 -6.03 6.29
CA LEU A 322 -7.76 -6.00 7.65
C LEU A 322 -8.67 -5.19 8.59
N ILE A 323 -9.11 -4.00 8.18
CA ILE A 323 -10.03 -3.21 9.02
C ILE A 323 -11.32 -4.00 9.27
N GLY A 324 -11.93 -4.55 8.21
CA GLY A 324 -13.19 -5.27 8.31
C GLY A 324 -13.10 -6.49 9.22
N THR A 325 -12.07 -7.32 9.03
CA THR A 325 -11.83 -8.50 9.88
C THR A 325 -11.60 -8.12 11.34
N MET A 326 -10.84 -7.05 11.59
CA MET A 326 -10.60 -6.58 12.95
C MET A 326 -11.88 -6.05 13.62
N LEU A 327 -12.80 -5.44 12.87
CA LEU A 327 -14.09 -4.97 13.41
C LEU A 327 -15.07 -6.10 13.69
N LEU A 328 -14.97 -7.23 12.99
CA LEU A 328 -15.74 -8.45 13.28
C LEU A 328 -15.32 -9.13 14.58
N ILE A 329 -14.03 -9.04 14.96
CA ILE A 329 -13.51 -9.62 16.19
C ILE A 329 -13.85 -8.69 17.38
N PRO A 330 -14.64 -9.15 18.38
CA PRO A 330 -14.95 -8.33 19.54
C PRO A 330 -13.70 -8.07 20.37
N LEU A 331 -13.68 -6.92 21.07
CA LEU A 331 -12.55 -6.54 21.93
C LEU A 331 -12.32 -7.53 23.09
N ARG A 332 -13.39 -8.19 23.54
CA ARG A 332 -13.36 -9.23 24.57
C ARG A 332 -14.07 -10.46 24.03
N ILE A 333 -13.35 -11.59 24.04
CA ILE A 333 -13.86 -12.90 23.66
C ILE A 333 -14.13 -13.68 24.94
N ASP A 334 -15.41 -13.94 25.23
CA ASP A 334 -15.83 -14.62 26.46
C ASP A 334 -15.66 -16.14 26.38
N ASN A 335 -15.86 -16.72 25.18
CA ASN A 335 -15.66 -18.14 24.96
C ASN A 335 -14.16 -18.49 25.06
N LYS A 336 -13.80 -19.28 26.08
CA LYS A 336 -12.41 -19.68 26.37
C LYS A 336 -11.74 -20.43 25.21
N GLY A 337 -12.48 -21.31 24.53
CA GLY A 337 -11.97 -22.08 23.39
C GLY A 337 -11.62 -21.18 22.22
N ILE A 338 -12.56 -20.33 21.80
CA ILE A 338 -12.34 -19.36 20.71
C ILE A 338 -11.18 -18.41 21.06
N LYS A 339 -11.13 -17.92 22.31
CA LYS A 339 -10.05 -17.05 22.78
C LYS A 339 -8.69 -17.75 22.72
N ALA A 340 -8.59 -19.00 23.17
CA ALA A 340 -7.36 -19.77 23.12
C ALA A 340 -6.90 -19.96 21.66
N THR A 341 -7.79 -20.39 20.77
CA THR A 341 -7.49 -20.53 19.35
C THR A 341 -7.03 -19.21 18.73
N TYR A 342 -7.73 -18.10 19.00
CA TYR A 342 -7.39 -16.78 18.49
C TYR A 342 -5.98 -16.34 18.91
N ILE A 343 -5.63 -16.48 20.20
CA ILE A 343 -4.30 -16.12 20.71
C ILE A 343 -3.23 -17.05 20.13
N SER A 344 -3.48 -18.36 20.08
CA SER A 344 -2.55 -19.33 19.48
C SER A 344 -2.30 -19.04 18.00
N SER A 345 -3.32 -18.71 17.22
CA SER A 345 -3.17 -18.31 15.82
C SER A 345 -2.31 -17.06 15.67
N ILE A 346 -2.49 -16.04 16.53
CA ILE A 346 -1.65 -14.83 16.52
C ILE A 346 -0.19 -15.18 16.81
N LEU A 347 0.07 -16.04 17.79
CA LEU A 347 1.43 -16.46 18.13
C LEU A 347 2.09 -17.22 16.96
N ILE A 348 1.36 -18.16 16.35
CA ILE A 348 1.83 -18.90 15.18
C ILE A 348 2.13 -17.94 14.02
N PHE A 349 1.21 -17.04 13.68
CA PHE A 349 1.45 -16.06 12.63
C PHE A 349 2.61 -15.11 12.98
N THR A 350 2.79 -14.75 14.24
CA THR A 350 3.93 -13.91 14.67
C THR A 350 5.26 -14.64 14.46
N LEU A 351 5.34 -15.92 14.84
CA LEU A 351 6.53 -16.75 14.60
C LEU A 351 6.79 -16.94 13.10
N MET A 352 5.77 -17.27 12.32
CA MET A 352 5.87 -17.38 10.86
C MET A 352 6.33 -16.07 10.21
N CYS A 353 5.81 -14.94 10.70
CA CYS A 353 6.21 -13.60 10.27
C CYS A 353 7.69 -13.36 10.54
N PHE A 354 8.15 -13.65 11.76
CA PHE A 354 9.53 -13.47 12.16
C PHE A 354 10.49 -14.23 11.23
N PHE A 355 10.26 -15.54 11.02
CA PHE A 355 11.11 -16.34 10.14
C PHE A 355 11.03 -15.88 8.68
N SER A 356 9.83 -15.58 8.17
CA SER A 356 9.63 -15.14 6.78
C SER A 356 10.35 -13.82 6.50
N VAL A 357 10.27 -12.86 7.42
CA VAL A 357 10.92 -11.56 7.28
C VAL A 357 12.43 -11.69 7.38
N ILE A 358 12.97 -12.50 8.30
CA ILE A 358 14.43 -12.68 8.43
C ILE A 358 15.03 -13.31 7.17
N LEU A 359 14.47 -14.44 6.71
CA LEU A 359 14.94 -15.10 5.50
C LEU A 359 14.80 -14.19 4.28
N GLY A 360 13.64 -13.51 4.17
CA GLY A 360 13.38 -12.57 3.10
C GLY A 360 14.33 -11.37 3.08
N TYR A 361 14.67 -10.85 4.27
CA TYR A 361 15.59 -9.73 4.43
C TYR A 361 17.03 -10.09 4.05
N GLN A 362 17.50 -11.30 4.39
CA GLN A 362 18.84 -11.78 4.00
C GLN A 362 19.00 -11.82 2.48
N GLU A 363 18.01 -12.37 1.76
CA GLU A 363 18.01 -12.38 0.30
C GLU A 363 17.92 -10.96 -0.29
N ALA A 364 17.12 -10.07 0.33
CA ALA A 364 17.02 -8.68 -0.07
C ALA A 364 18.36 -7.95 0.08
N GLN A 365 19.13 -8.22 1.14
CA GLN A 365 20.48 -7.66 1.29
C GLN A 365 21.42 -8.09 0.17
N ASN A 366 21.37 -9.35 -0.27
CA ASN A 366 22.20 -9.82 -1.38
C ASN A 366 21.89 -9.05 -2.69
N PHE A 367 20.61 -8.82 -2.98
CA PHE A 367 20.20 -7.99 -4.11
C PHE A 367 20.67 -6.53 -3.94
N ASN A 368 20.44 -5.94 -2.77
CA ASN A 368 20.80 -4.56 -2.48
C ASN A 368 22.32 -4.32 -2.56
N ASN A 369 23.13 -5.28 -2.13
CA ASN A 369 24.59 -5.22 -2.21
C ASN A 369 25.07 -5.27 -3.66
N GLN A 370 24.48 -6.13 -4.50
CA GLN A 370 24.79 -6.18 -5.94
C GLN A 370 24.45 -4.86 -6.63
N LEU A 371 23.28 -4.29 -6.33
CA LEU A 371 22.84 -3.04 -6.95
C LEU A 371 23.69 -1.85 -6.48
N THR A 372 23.99 -1.77 -5.19
CA THR A 372 24.90 -0.75 -4.62
C THR A 372 26.29 -0.84 -5.24
N ALA A 373 26.88 -2.04 -5.32
CA ALA A 373 28.19 -2.24 -5.95
C ALA A 373 28.19 -1.83 -7.44
N ARG A 374 27.09 -2.08 -8.16
CA ARG A 374 26.93 -1.62 -9.53
C ARG A 374 26.90 -0.09 -9.61
N TYR A 375 26.15 0.58 -8.74
CA TYR A 375 26.11 2.05 -8.72
C TYR A 375 27.46 2.65 -8.41
N SER A 376 28.19 2.13 -7.42
CA SER A 376 29.56 2.54 -7.15
C SER A 376 30.47 2.35 -8.38
N TYR A 377 30.36 1.22 -9.08
CA TYR A 377 31.12 0.99 -10.31
C TYR A 377 30.77 1.99 -11.43
N ILE A 378 29.49 2.29 -11.63
CA ILE A 378 29.03 3.26 -12.62
C ILE A 378 29.56 4.65 -12.28
N GLU A 379 29.45 5.07 -11.02
CA GLU A 379 29.88 6.39 -10.53
C GLU A 379 31.39 6.61 -10.73
N HIS A 380 32.21 5.63 -10.38
CA HIS A 380 33.68 5.69 -10.51
C HIS A 380 34.20 5.50 -11.94
N SER A 381 33.38 4.99 -12.87
CA SER A 381 33.80 4.79 -14.26
C SER A 381 34.03 6.13 -14.97
N LYS A 382 35.17 6.31 -15.64
CA LYS A 382 35.43 7.52 -16.46
C LYS A 382 34.70 7.50 -17.80
N ASN A 383 34.13 6.35 -18.20
CA ASN A 383 33.50 6.18 -19.50
C ASN A 383 32.06 6.71 -19.49
N LYS A 384 31.64 7.35 -20.59
CA LYS A 384 30.24 7.76 -20.81
C LYS A 384 29.31 6.57 -21.08
N ILE A 385 29.86 5.48 -21.60
CA ILE A 385 29.17 4.19 -21.78
C ILE A 385 29.80 3.17 -20.85
N VAL A 386 29.02 2.67 -19.89
CA VAL A 386 29.49 1.74 -18.86
C VAL A 386 28.86 0.36 -19.07
N SER A 387 29.70 -0.66 -19.24
CA SER A 387 29.26 -2.05 -19.35
C SER A 387 29.17 -2.70 -17.98
N VAL A 388 27.98 -3.15 -17.58
CA VAL A 388 27.74 -3.78 -16.26
C VAL A 388 27.41 -5.26 -16.39
N ARG A 389 27.76 -6.04 -15.35
CA ARG A 389 27.35 -7.45 -15.25
C ARG A 389 25.86 -7.52 -14.86
N PRO A 390 25.08 -8.50 -15.35
CA PRO A 390 23.68 -8.67 -14.97
C PRO A 390 23.54 -8.95 -13.46
N ILE A 391 22.46 -8.44 -12.85
CA ILE A 391 22.14 -8.79 -11.46
C ILE A 391 21.66 -10.24 -11.42
N LYS A 392 22.14 -11.00 -10.45
CA LYS A 392 21.65 -12.36 -10.22
C LYS A 392 20.36 -12.29 -9.42
N TYR A 393 19.28 -12.79 -10.01
CA TYR A 393 17.99 -12.94 -9.36
C TYR A 393 17.95 -14.24 -8.55
N GLY A 394 17.46 -14.16 -7.33
CA GLY A 394 17.14 -15.32 -6.50
C GLY A 394 15.74 -15.85 -6.77
N LYS A 395 15.23 -16.70 -5.86
CA LYS A 395 13.81 -17.07 -5.85
C LYS A 395 12.94 -15.83 -5.60
N TYR A 396 11.67 -15.91 -6.01
CA TYR A 396 10.72 -14.83 -5.75
C TYR A 396 10.63 -14.55 -4.25
N ASN A 397 10.74 -13.27 -3.90
CA ASN A 397 10.73 -12.81 -2.51
C ASN A 397 10.15 -11.39 -2.44
N LYS A 398 8.99 -11.24 -1.80
CA LYS A 398 8.28 -9.95 -1.64
C LYS A 398 8.97 -8.95 -0.71
N TYR A 399 9.93 -9.43 0.09
CA TYR A 399 10.77 -8.63 0.97
C TYR A 399 12.01 -8.08 0.23
N SER A 400 12.20 -8.43 -1.05
CA SER A 400 13.22 -7.89 -1.94
C SER A 400 12.59 -7.08 -3.08
N LEU A 401 13.36 -6.13 -3.64
CA LEU A 401 12.96 -5.43 -4.87
C LEU A 401 13.34 -6.18 -6.15
N ALA A 402 14.05 -7.31 -6.04
CA ALA A 402 14.45 -8.12 -7.18
C ALA A 402 13.29 -8.46 -8.14
N PRO A 403 12.07 -8.83 -7.69
CA PRO A 403 10.97 -9.17 -8.60
C PRO A 403 10.41 -7.99 -9.41
N VAL A 404 10.67 -6.75 -8.98
CA VAL A 404 10.16 -5.53 -9.62
C VAL A 404 11.28 -4.67 -10.21
N PHE A 405 12.53 -5.17 -10.18
CA PHE A 405 13.66 -4.53 -10.80
C PHE A 405 13.62 -4.71 -12.32
N TRP A 406 14.01 -3.66 -13.04
CA TRP A 406 14.06 -3.68 -14.49
C TRP A 406 15.53 -3.59 -14.89
N GLU A 407 16.02 -4.63 -15.53
CA GLU A 407 17.42 -4.70 -15.94
C GLU A 407 17.67 -3.87 -17.21
N VAL A 408 18.87 -3.30 -17.32
CA VAL A 408 19.32 -2.65 -18.55
C VAL A 408 19.42 -3.68 -19.69
N LYS A 409 19.23 -3.26 -20.94
CA LYS A 409 19.39 -4.15 -22.12
C LYS A 409 20.74 -3.91 -22.82
N PRO A 410 21.30 -4.90 -23.53
CA PRO A 410 22.57 -4.76 -24.27
C PRO A 410 22.59 -3.53 -25.20
N ASP A 411 21.51 -3.29 -25.94
CA ASP A 411 21.43 -2.24 -26.97
C ASP A 411 20.45 -1.11 -26.62
N SER A 412 20.26 -0.81 -25.34
CA SER A 412 19.30 0.22 -24.91
C SER A 412 19.78 1.65 -25.20
N SER A 413 18.96 2.47 -25.85
CA SER A 413 19.17 3.91 -26.01
C SER A 413 19.16 4.62 -24.64
N PRO A 414 19.91 5.71 -24.44
CA PRO A 414 19.82 6.54 -23.22
C PRO A 414 18.40 7.03 -22.91
N THR A 415 17.51 7.13 -23.90
CA THR A 415 16.13 7.59 -23.71
C THR A 415 15.14 6.49 -23.34
N THR A 416 15.56 5.22 -23.42
CA THR A 416 14.69 4.07 -23.16
C THR A 416 14.81 3.63 -21.71
N PHE A 417 13.70 3.29 -21.07
CA PHE A 417 13.69 2.71 -19.74
C PHE A 417 14.38 1.33 -19.69
N PRO A 418 15.21 1.05 -18.67
CA PRO A 418 15.55 1.89 -17.50
C PRO A 418 16.76 2.82 -17.73
N ASN A 419 17.38 2.84 -18.91
CA ASN A 419 18.60 3.61 -19.20
C ASN A 419 18.41 5.13 -19.04
N ASN A 420 17.22 5.66 -19.33
CA ASN A 420 16.87 7.06 -19.07
C ASN A 420 17.04 7.43 -17.59
N CYS A 421 16.68 6.54 -16.67
CA CYS A 421 16.87 6.73 -15.24
C CYS A 421 18.37 6.79 -14.88
N TYR A 422 19.17 5.86 -15.43
CA TYR A 422 20.63 5.85 -15.23
C TYR A 422 21.30 7.09 -15.82
N TYR A 423 20.89 7.50 -17.02
CA TYR A 423 21.44 8.66 -17.71
C TYR A 423 21.14 9.95 -16.96
N GLN A 424 19.90 10.12 -16.49
CA GLN A 424 19.53 11.30 -15.70
C GLN A 424 20.26 11.38 -14.37
N TYR A 425 20.45 10.24 -13.69
CA TYR A 425 21.07 10.22 -12.36
C TYR A 425 22.60 10.26 -12.40
N PHE A 426 23.23 9.48 -13.28
CA PHE A 426 24.69 9.32 -13.33
C PHE A 426 25.35 10.07 -14.50
N GLY A 427 24.58 10.62 -15.44
CA GLY A 427 25.10 11.21 -16.67
C GLY A 427 25.77 10.19 -17.62
N LYS A 428 25.44 8.90 -17.48
CA LYS A 428 26.10 7.78 -18.16
C LYS A 428 25.08 6.82 -18.76
N ARG A 429 25.37 6.34 -19.97
CA ARG A 429 24.63 5.25 -20.62
C ARG A 429 25.14 3.93 -20.08
N VAL A 430 24.24 3.07 -19.62
CA VAL A 430 24.61 1.77 -19.03
C VAL A 430 24.17 0.63 -19.94
N LYS A 431 25.06 -0.30 -20.28
CA LYS A 431 24.71 -1.47 -21.09
C LYS A 431 25.06 -2.77 -20.37
N LEU A 432 24.28 -3.82 -20.61
CA LEU A 432 24.69 -5.15 -20.16
C LEU A 432 25.91 -5.60 -20.95
N ARG A 433 26.89 -6.15 -20.25
CA ARG A 433 27.98 -6.91 -20.86
C ARG A 433 27.39 -8.20 -21.42
N THR A 434 27.25 -8.28 -22.74
CA THR A 434 27.08 -9.57 -23.43
C THR A 434 28.33 -10.41 -23.16
N LYS A 435 28.12 -11.70 -22.88
CA LYS A 435 29.21 -12.64 -22.62
C LYS A 435 30.19 -12.67 -23.78
#